data_AF-A0A0G1S3J8-F1
#
_entry.id   AF-A0A0G1S3J8-F1
#
_cell.length_a   1.000
_cell.length_b   1.000
_cell.length_c   1.000
_cell.angle_alpha   90.00
_cell.angle_beta   90.00
_cell.angle_gamma   90.00
#
_symmetry.space_group_name_H-M   'P 1'
#
loop_
_entity.id
_entity.type
_entity.pdbx_description
1 polymer ?
#
loop_
_entity_poly.entity_id
_entity_poly.type
_entity_poly.pdbx_seq_one_letter_code
_entity_poly.pdbx_strand_id
1 'polypeptide(L)'
;MENIAALTIALTEASTPGFGTYAKQIVINAKALATYLSFNNYHLIGGGTENHMIWIDLTNKGIDGWSAAWALEYAGIIANRQTVPGEKRSPYYPSGLRLGTPAVTTRGMKEGEMLLIAQWINNVISNLQYSMSNKYKDIGSDDKKKDQVARKHFKLEMKEDKKLLETAGEVKELCRKFPVK
;
A
#
# COMPACT_ATOMS: atom_id res chain seq x y z
N MET A 1 -12.86 18.18 26.65
CA MET A 1 -14.30 17.87 26.57
C MET A 1 -14.70 17.45 25.15
N GLU A 2 -14.19 18.14 24.12
CA GLU A 2 -14.47 17.85 22.69
C GLU A 2 -14.16 16.41 22.25
N ASN A 3 -13.00 15.86 22.65
CA ASN A 3 -12.64 14.47 22.31
C ASN A 3 -13.59 13.42 22.91
N ILE A 4 -14.13 13.69 24.10
CA ILE A 4 -15.08 12.76 24.75
C ILE A 4 -16.39 12.76 23.97
N ALA A 5 -16.88 13.93 23.56
CA ALA A 5 -18.08 14.03 22.73
C ALA A 5 -17.91 13.32 21.38
N ALA A 6 -16.78 13.54 20.69
CA ALA A 6 -16.48 12.86 19.43
C ALA A 6 -16.39 11.33 19.60
N LEU A 7 -15.74 10.86 20.68
CA LEU A 7 -15.69 9.42 20.99
C LEU A 7 -17.08 8.85 21.28
N THR A 8 -17.93 9.56 22.00
CA THR A 8 -19.32 9.12 22.26
C THR A 8 -20.09 8.96 20.96
N ILE A 9 -19.94 9.88 20.00
CA ILE A 9 -20.56 9.76 18.68
C ILE A 9 -20.03 8.53 17.95
N ALA A 10 -18.71 8.35 17.88
CA ALA A 10 -18.09 7.21 17.21
C ALA A 10 -18.50 5.86 17.82
N LEU A 11 -18.59 5.76 19.15
CA LEU A 11 -19.06 4.55 19.84
C LEU A 11 -20.54 4.29 19.60
N THR A 12 -21.36 5.35 19.54
CA THR A 12 -22.78 5.23 19.21
C THR A 12 -22.95 4.68 17.79
N GLU A 13 -22.23 5.22 16.81
CA GLU A 13 -22.21 4.69 15.44
C GLU A 13 -21.73 3.22 15.40
N ALA A 14 -20.66 2.91 16.13
CA ALA A 14 -20.09 1.58 16.20
C ALA A 14 -21.03 0.53 16.83
N SER A 15 -21.97 0.97 17.67
CA SER A 15 -22.99 0.11 18.29
C SER A 15 -24.13 -0.28 17.34
N THR A 16 -24.23 0.37 16.17
CA THR A 16 -25.32 0.10 15.22
C THR A 16 -25.11 -1.19 14.43
N PRO A 17 -26.18 -1.89 14.00
CA PRO A 17 -26.04 -3.04 13.10
C PRO A 17 -25.32 -2.71 11.78
N GLY A 18 -25.46 -1.47 11.30
CA GLY A 18 -24.78 -0.98 10.10
C GLY A 18 -23.25 -1.04 10.22
N PHE A 19 -22.71 -0.72 11.40
CA PHE A 19 -21.28 -0.85 11.65
C PHE A 19 -20.81 -2.30 11.60
N GLY A 20 -21.62 -3.25 12.08
CA GLY A 20 -21.34 -4.69 11.95
C GLY A 20 -21.23 -5.13 10.49
N THR A 21 -22.12 -4.66 9.62
CA THR A 21 -22.04 -4.90 8.16
C THR A 21 -20.81 -4.26 7.54
N TYR A 22 -20.48 -3.03 7.93
CA TYR A 22 -19.27 -2.32 7.51
C TYR A 22 -18.00 -3.08 7.92
N ALA A 23 -17.87 -3.50 9.19
CA ALA A 23 -16.72 -4.25 9.69
C ALA A 23 -16.53 -5.59 8.95
N LYS A 24 -17.62 -6.30 8.65
CA LYS A 24 -17.57 -7.51 7.81
C LYS A 24 -17.05 -7.19 6.40
N GLN A 25 -17.51 -6.10 5.78
CA GLN A 25 -17.04 -5.70 4.46
C GLN A 25 -15.53 -5.38 4.46
N ILE A 26 -15.00 -4.76 5.52
CA ILE A 26 -13.55 -4.47 5.62
C ILE A 26 -12.75 -5.77 5.47
N VAL A 27 -13.13 -6.81 6.21
CA VAL A 27 -12.45 -8.11 6.17
C VAL A 27 -12.64 -8.80 4.82
N ILE A 28 -13.84 -8.73 4.24
CA ILE A 28 -14.10 -9.27 2.89
C ILE A 28 -13.21 -8.58 1.84
N ASN A 29 -13.12 -7.25 1.88
CA ASN A 29 -12.24 -6.47 1.01
C ASN A 29 -10.77 -6.83 1.23
N ALA A 30 -10.34 -7.00 2.49
CA ALA A 30 -8.95 -7.37 2.80
C ALA A 30 -8.61 -8.76 2.24
N LYS A 31 -9.53 -9.73 2.36
CA LYS A 31 -9.39 -11.06 1.75
C LYS A 31 -9.36 -11.02 0.23
N ALA A 32 -10.20 -10.20 -0.40
CA ALA A 32 -10.20 -10.01 -1.85
C ALA A 32 -8.85 -9.45 -2.33
N LEU A 33 -8.38 -8.37 -1.71
CA LEU A 33 -7.08 -7.77 -2.02
C LEU A 33 -5.92 -8.77 -1.80
N ALA A 34 -5.92 -9.49 -0.68
CA ALA A 34 -4.93 -10.53 -0.40
C ALA A 34 -4.91 -11.63 -1.48
N THR A 35 -6.09 -12.09 -1.91
CA THR A 35 -6.23 -13.12 -2.95
C THR A 35 -5.62 -12.65 -4.27
N TYR A 36 -5.94 -11.42 -4.71
CA TYR A 36 -5.41 -10.88 -5.95
C TYR A 36 -3.90 -10.61 -5.89
N LEU A 37 -3.38 -10.18 -4.74
CA LEU A 37 -1.92 -10.06 -4.54
C LEU A 37 -1.25 -11.44 -4.59
N SER A 38 -1.85 -12.47 -4.00
CA SER A 38 -1.33 -13.84 -4.07
C SER A 38 -1.25 -14.35 -5.51
N PHE A 39 -2.25 -14.08 -6.36
CA PHE A 39 -2.22 -14.43 -7.79
C PHE A 39 -1.09 -13.74 -8.55
N ASN A 40 -0.64 -12.56 -8.10
CA ASN A 40 0.49 -11.83 -8.66
C ASN A 40 1.84 -12.20 -8.01
N ASN A 41 1.90 -13.36 -7.34
CA ASN A 41 3.10 -13.90 -6.71
C ASN A 41 3.73 -12.94 -5.68
N TYR A 42 2.89 -12.26 -4.89
CA TYR A 42 3.34 -11.59 -3.68
C TYR A 42 3.42 -12.58 -2.54
N HIS A 43 4.44 -12.47 -1.70
CA HIS A 43 4.54 -13.27 -0.49
C HIS A 43 3.74 -12.58 0.62
N LEU A 44 2.62 -13.19 1.03
CA LEU A 44 1.79 -12.69 2.13
C LEU A 44 2.27 -13.31 3.44
N ILE A 45 2.62 -12.46 4.42
CA ILE A 45 2.98 -12.95 5.75
C ILE A 45 1.74 -13.58 6.39
N GLY A 46 1.86 -14.85 6.78
CA GLY A 46 0.74 -15.66 7.27
C GLY A 46 -0.17 -16.25 6.18
N GLY A 47 0.19 -16.12 4.90
CA GLY A 47 -0.51 -16.75 3.76
C GLY A 47 -1.85 -16.11 3.36
N GLY A 48 -2.27 -15.03 4.03
CA GLY A 48 -3.56 -14.40 3.78
C GLY A 48 -3.88 -13.32 4.82
N THR A 49 -5.16 -13.12 5.10
CA THR A 49 -5.62 -12.25 6.20
C THR A 49 -6.98 -12.67 6.73
N GLU A 50 -7.16 -12.49 8.03
CA GLU A 50 -8.45 -12.67 8.73
C GLU A 50 -8.95 -11.37 9.36
N ASN A 51 -8.25 -10.26 9.11
CA ASN A 51 -8.58 -8.95 9.67
C ASN A 51 -8.58 -7.87 8.57
N HIS A 52 -8.32 -6.62 8.94
CA HIS A 52 -8.43 -5.45 8.07
C HIS A 52 -7.15 -5.10 7.30
N MET A 53 -6.04 -5.80 7.54
CA MET A 53 -4.74 -5.49 6.95
C MET A 53 -4.12 -6.68 6.21
N ILE A 54 -3.30 -6.38 5.21
CA ILE A 54 -2.47 -7.33 4.49
C ILE A 54 -1.01 -6.91 4.71
N TRP A 55 -0.17 -7.87 5.05
CA TRP A 55 1.27 -7.67 5.20
C TRP A 55 1.98 -8.48 4.13
N ILE A 56 2.69 -7.79 3.24
CA ILE A 56 3.40 -8.40 2.13
C ILE A 56 4.91 -8.23 2.29
N ASP A 57 5.63 -9.27 1.90
CA ASP A 57 7.09 -9.30 1.79
C ASP A 57 7.47 -9.17 0.30
N LEU A 58 8.34 -8.20 0.01
CA LEU A 58 8.81 -7.87 -1.33
C LEU A 58 10.19 -8.46 -1.63
N THR A 59 10.76 -9.27 -0.73
CA THR A 59 12.08 -9.90 -0.91
C THR A 59 12.13 -10.73 -2.19
N ASN A 60 11.06 -11.47 -2.51
CA ASN A 60 10.97 -12.25 -3.75
C ASN A 60 10.86 -11.38 -5.02
N LYS A 61 10.53 -10.09 -4.88
CA LYS A 61 10.55 -9.09 -5.95
C LYS A 61 11.89 -8.33 -6.01
N GLY A 62 12.79 -8.53 -5.05
CA GLY A 62 14.08 -7.85 -4.99
C GLY A 62 13.99 -6.34 -4.67
N ILE A 63 12.83 -5.86 -4.22
CA ILE A 63 12.56 -4.44 -3.96
C ILE A 63 12.46 -4.20 -2.46
N ASP A 64 12.85 -3.02 -1.97
CA ASP A 64 12.62 -2.60 -0.59
C ASP A 64 11.32 -1.80 -0.43
N GLY A 65 10.75 -1.88 0.77
CA GLY A 65 9.50 -1.24 1.13
C GLY A 65 9.54 0.27 1.08
N TRP A 66 10.72 0.92 1.18
CA TRP A 66 10.81 2.37 1.03
C TRP A 66 10.63 2.78 -0.43
N SER A 67 11.38 2.15 -1.34
CA SER A 67 11.27 2.41 -2.77
C SER A 67 9.87 2.07 -3.29
N ALA A 68 9.32 0.93 -2.85
CA ALA A 68 7.97 0.50 -3.19
C ALA A 68 6.90 1.49 -2.70
N ALA A 69 6.96 1.93 -1.44
CA ALA A 69 5.99 2.88 -0.89
C ALA A 69 6.01 4.23 -1.64
N TRP A 70 7.21 4.75 -1.99
CA TRP A 70 7.31 5.99 -2.76
C TRP A 70 6.79 5.85 -4.18
N ALA A 71 7.10 4.76 -4.88
CA ALA A 71 6.59 4.53 -6.22
C ALA A 71 5.05 4.42 -6.22
N LEU A 72 4.49 3.72 -5.24
CA LEU A 72 3.03 3.64 -5.04
C LEU A 72 2.43 5.02 -4.71
N GLU A 73 3.09 5.82 -3.88
CA GLU A 73 2.63 7.17 -3.53
C GLU A 73 2.55 8.07 -4.77
N TYR A 74 3.55 8.03 -5.67
CA TYR A 74 3.49 8.75 -6.94
C TYR A 74 2.40 8.23 -7.88
N ALA A 75 2.03 6.95 -7.76
CA ALA A 75 0.87 6.37 -8.43
C ALA A 75 -0.47 6.64 -7.69
N GLY A 76 -0.48 7.44 -6.63
CA GLY A 76 -1.68 7.80 -5.86
C GLY A 76 -2.13 6.75 -4.83
N ILE A 77 -1.30 5.75 -4.53
CA ILE A 77 -1.59 4.67 -3.57
C ILE A 77 -0.66 4.82 -2.36
N ILE A 78 -1.23 5.10 -1.19
CA ILE A 78 -0.45 5.25 0.05
C ILE A 78 -0.34 3.90 0.78
N ALA A 79 0.89 3.41 0.93
CA ALA A 79 1.20 2.19 1.68
C ALA A 79 2.24 2.47 2.77
N ASN A 80 2.17 1.70 3.86
CA ASN A 80 3.11 1.83 4.97
C ASN A 80 4.24 0.80 4.83
N ARG A 81 5.49 1.25 4.76
CA ARG A 81 6.67 0.36 4.85
C ARG A 81 6.72 -0.33 6.21
N GLN A 82 6.98 -1.63 6.22
CA GLN A 82 6.97 -2.46 7.42
C GLN A 82 8.08 -3.51 7.33
N THR A 83 8.75 -3.81 8.44
CA THR A 83 9.69 -4.95 8.50
C THR A 83 8.96 -6.26 8.23
N VAL A 84 9.69 -7.36 8.04
CA VAL A 84 9.11 -8.71 7.88
C VAL A 84 9.73 -9.68 8.91
N PRO A 85 9.12 -10.84 9.20
CA PRO A 85 9.76 -11.87 10.02
C PRO A 85 11.12 -12.26 9.44
N GLY A 86 12.16 -12.25 10.27
CA GLY A 86 13.54 -12.53 9.83
C GLY A 86 14.17 -11.41 8.99
N GLU A 87 13.69 -10.17 9.14
CA GLU A 87 14.22 -8.98 8.44
C GLU A 87 15.76 -8.92 8.46
N LYS A 88 16.33 -8.70 7.29
CA LYS A 88 17.79 -8.54 7.10
C LYS A 88 18.18 -7.12 6.69
N ARG A 89 17.23 -6.34 6.18
CA ARG A 89 17.46 -4.95 5.78
C ARG A 89 17.31 -4.02 6.96
N SER A 90 17.77 -2.78 6.80
CA SER A 90 17.64 -1.79 7.86
C SER A 90 16.16 -1.42 8.09
N PRO A 91 15.77 -1.00 9.30
CA PRO A 91 14.40 -0.53 9.58
C PRO A 91 13.96 0.65 8.71
N TYR A 92 14.90 1.38 8.11
CA TYR A 92 14.58 2.46 7.18
C TYR A 92 14.24 1.95 5.77
N TYR A 93 14.85 0.85 5.34
CA TYR A 93 14.61 0.18 4.06
C TYR A 93 14.07 -1.24 4.27
N PRO A 94 12.94 -1.41 4.98
CA PRO A 94 12.46 -2.73 5.34
C PRO A 94 12.03 -3.51 4.10
N SER A 95 11.84 -4.81 4.22
CA SER A 95 11.52 -5.67 3.08
C SER A 95 10.02 -5.76 2.75
N GLY A 96 9.15 -5.16 3.57
CA GLY A 96 7.70 -5.33 3.44
C GLY A 96 6.88 -4.05 3.32
N LEU A 97 5.61 -4.25 2.97
CA LEU A 97 4.55 -3.24 3.01
C LEU A 97 3.36 -3.76 3.82
N ARG A 98 2.68 -2.85 4.52
CA ARG A 98 1.39 -3.08 5.14
C ARG A 98 0.32 -2.27 4.43
N LEU A 99 -0.72 -2.96 4.00
CA LEU A 99 -1.89 -2.45 3.31
C LEU A 99 -3.11 -2.62 4.22
N GLY A 100 -4.10 -1.73 4.11
CA GLY A 100 -5.32 -1.82 4.90
C GLY A 100 -6.55 -1.36 4.11
N THR A 101 -7.67 -2.03 4.32
CA THR A 101 -8.93 -1.75 3.61
C THR A 101 -9.95 -0.86 4.33
N PRO A 102 -9.84 -0.45 5.62
CA PRO A 102 -10.87 0.38 6.26
C PRO A 102 -11.19 1.66 5.50
N ALA A 103 -10.18 2.45 5.12
CA ALA A 103 -10.38 3.76 4.49
C ALA A 103 -11.13 3.68 3.15
N VAL A 104 -10.76 2.72 2.29
CA VAL A 104 -11.45 2.51 1.00
C VAL A 104 -12.85 1.92 1.18
N THR A 105 -13.04 1.07 2.19
CA THR A 105 -14.34 0.50 2.53
C THR A 105 -15.31 1.57 3.05
N THR A 106 -14.83 2.51 3.88
CA THR A 106 -15.62 3.67 4.36
C THR A 106 -16.14 4.52 3.21
N ARG A 107 -15.35 4.65 2.13
CA ARG A 107 -15.73 5.36 0.91
C ARG A 107 -16.72 4.58 0.03
N GLY A 108 -17.03 3.34 0.39
CA GLY A 108 -18.02 2.50 -0.29
C GLY A 108 -17.43 1.48 -1.27
N MET A 109 -16.11 1.38 -1.39
CA MET A 109 -15.46 0.42 -2.28
C MET A 109 -15.68 -1.03 -1.81
N LYS A 110 -15.75 -1.95 -2.75
CA LYS A 110 -16.03 -3.38 -2.57
C LYS A 110 -14.93 -4.23 -3.22
N GLU A 111 -15.16 -5.53 -3.30
CA GLU A 111 -14.20 -6.52 -3.80
C GLU A 111 -13.76 -6.25 -5.25
N GLY A 112 -14.66 -5.69 -6.08
CA GLY A 112 -14.36 -5.30 -7.46
C GLY A 112 -13.27 -4.22 -7.52
N GLU A 113 -13.36 -3.21 -6.66
CA GLU A 113 -12.32 -2.18 -6.58
C GLU A 113 -11.01 -2.72 -5.97
N MET A 114 -11.07 -3.72 -5.09
CA MET A 114 -9.86 -4.34 -4.54
C MET A 114 -9.04 -5.05 -5.62
N LEU A 115 -9.69 -5.59 -6.66
CA LEU A 115 -9.00 -6.12 -7.84
C LEU A 115 -8.23 -5.03 -8.57
N LEU A 116 -8.86 -3.89 -8.85
CA LEU A 116 -8.21 -2.77 -9.53
C LEU A 116 -7.01 -2.25 -8.73
N ILE A 117 -7.18 -2.09 -7.41
CA ILE A 117 -6.10 -1.69 -6.51
C ILE A 117 -4.94 -2.70 -6.54
N ALA A 118 -5.23 -4.01 -6.51
CA ALA A 118 -4.20 -5.04 -6.60
C ALA A 118 -3.45 -4.99 -7.95
N GLN A 119 -4.17 -4.75 -9.05
CA GLN A 119 -3.59 -4.61 -10.40
C GLN A 119 -2.66 -3.40 -10.48
N TRP A 120 -3.07 -2.24 -9.97
CA TRP A 120 -2.22 -1.06 -9.93
C TRP A 120 -0.97 -1.27 -9.07
N ILE A 121 -1.13 -1.87 -7.87
CA ILE A 121 0.03 -2.24 -7.05
C ILE A 121 0.98 -3.13 -7.84
N ASN A 122 0.46 -4.15 -8.53
CA ASN A 122 1.29 -5.03 -9.34
C ASN A 122 2.03 -4.32 -10.48
N ASN A 123 1.34 -3.44 -11.21
CA ASN A 123 1.92 -2.68 -12.32
C ASN A 123 3.05 -1.76 -11.83
N VAL A 124 2.83 -1.06 -10.72
CA VAL A 124 3.82 -0.15 -10.12
C VAL A 124 5.06 -0.92 -9.65
N ILE A 125 4.87 -2.00 -8.90
CA ILE A 125 5.98 -2.80 -8.36
C ILE A 125 6.75 -3.50 -9.49
N SER A 126 6.06 -4.02 -10.51
CA SER A 126 6.72 -4.66 -11.65
C SER A 126 7.53 -3.66 -12.48
N ASN A 127 7.02 -2.43 -12.68
CA ASN A 127 7.77 -1.36 -13.34
C ASN A 127 9.00 -0.95 -12.52
N LEU A 128 8.87 -0.89 -11.19
CA LEU A 128 9.97 -0.60 -10.28
C LEU A 128 11.03 -1.70 -10.25
N GLN A 129 10.63 -2.98 -10.33
CA GLN A 129 11.55 -4.12 -10.33
C GLN A 129 12.56 -4.01 -11.46
N TYR A 130 12.09 -3.59 -12.64
CA TYR A 130 12.91 -3.37 -13.82
C TYR A 130 13.98 -2.30 -13.59
N SER A 131 13.63 -1.17 -12.95
CA SER A 131 14.53 -0.03 -12.76
C SER A 131 15.52 -0.20 -11.60
N MET A 132 15.12 -0.89 -10.52
CA MET A 132 15.96 -1.14 -9.34
C MET A 132 17.19 -2.00 -9.63
N SER A 133 17.10 -2.94 -10.58
CA SER A 133 18.19 -3.85 -10.91
C SER A 133 19.46 -3.16 -11.43
N ASN A 134 19.35 -1.95 -11.99
CA ASN A 134 20.45 -1.29 -12.68
C ASN A 134 20.77 0.14 -12.22
N LYS A 135 19.77 0.90 -11.74
CA LYS A 135 19.91 2.37 -11.59
C LYS A 135 20.09 2.87 -10.16
N TYR A 136 19.50 2.20 -9.17
CA TYR A 136 19.37 2.74 -7.81
C TYR A 136 20.15 1.96 -6.74
N LYS A 137 21.31 1.43 -7.11
CA LYS A 137 22.13 0.51 -6.28
C LYS A 137 22.60 1.14 -4.96
N ASP A 138 22.70 2.46 -4.90
CA ASP A 138 23.16 3.20 -3.73
C ASP A 138 22.06 3.47 -2.69
N ILE A 139 20.78 3.19 -3.01
CA ILE A 139 19.69 3.28 -2.03
C ILE A 139 19.90 2.20 -0.97
N GLY A 140 19.97 2.60 0.30
CA GLY A 140 20.24 1.71 1.41
C GLY A 140 21.72 1.37 1.61
N SER A 141 22.63 2.07 0.92
CA SER A 141 24.07 1.92 1.16
C SER A 141 24.51 2.51 2.51
N ASP A 142 25.61 1.98 3.06
CA ASP A 142 26.19 2.47 4.33
C ASP A 142 26.77 3.89 4.19
N ASP A 143 27.09 4.32 2.96
CA ASP A 143 27.46 5.70 2.66
C ASP A 143 26.21 6.60 2.62
N LYS A 144 25.94 7.24 3.76
CA LYS A 144 24.78 8.13 3.95
C LYS A 144 24.66 9.24 2.90
N LYS A 145 25.78 9.73 2.34
CA LYS A 145 25.74 10.79 1.33
C LYS A 145 25.27 10.24 -0.01
N LYS A 146 25.82 9.08 -0.43
CA LYS A 146 25.38 8.40 -1.65
C LYS A 146 23.92 7.99 -1.57
N ASP A 147 23.52 7.41 -0.43
CA ASP A 147 22.13 7.07 -0.15
C ASP A 147 21.19 8.28 -0.27
N GLN A 148 21.54 9.41 0.34
CA GLN A 148 20.71 10.62 0.29
C GLN A 148 20.55 11.16 -1.14
N VAL A 149 21.64 11.17 -1.92
CA VAL A 149 21.64 11.59 -3.31
C VAL A 149 20.78 10.64 -4.14
N ALA A 150 20.98 9.33 -4.00
CA ALA A 150 20.23 8.30 -4.70
C ALA A 150 18.71 8.40 -4.43
N ARG A 151 18.32 8.57 -3.16
CA ARG A 151 16.91 8.79 -2.79
C ARG A 151 16.31 10.04 -3.41
N LYS A 152 17.07 11.14 -3.46
CA LYS A 152 16.59 12.39 -4.08
C LYS A 152 16.36 12.20 -5.58
N HIS A 153 17.32 11.59 -6.27
CA HIS A 153 17.18 11.27 -7.69
C HIS A 153 16.02 10.31 -7.95
N PHE A 154 15.91 9.24 -7.16
CA PHE A 154 14.81 8.27 -7.26
C PHE A 154 13.44 8.98 -7.19
N LYS A 155 13.23 9.82 -6.18
CA LYS A 155 11.97 10.56 -6.03
C LYS A 155 11.66 11.50 -7.19
N LEU A 156 12.67 12.20 -7.70
CA LEU A 156 12.50 13.09 -8.85
C LEU A 156 12.08 12.31 -10.10
N GLU A 157 12.73 11.18 -10.36
CA GLU A 157 12.43 10.35 -11.52
C GLU A 157 11.09 9.64 -11.41
N MET A 158 10.74 9.09 -10.24
CA MET A 158 9.43 8.45 -10.04
C MET A 158 8.29 9.46 -10.16
N LYS A 159 8.50 10.72 -9.75
CA LYS A 159 7.51 11.79 -9.92
C LYS A 159 7.22 12.10 -11.39
N GLU A 160 8.20 11.89 -12.27
CA GLU A 160 8.09 12.15 -13.71
C GLU A 160 7.84 10.87 -14.53
N ASP A 161 7.76 9.70 -13.90
CA ASP A 161 7.50 8.43 -14.57
C ASP A 161 6.08 8.42 -15.15
N LYS A 162 6.00 8.34 -16.49
CA LYS A 162 4.73 8.42 -17.23
C LYS A 162 3.75 7.32 -16.85
N LYS A 163 4.21 6.10 -16.54
CA LYS A 163 3.34 4.98 -16.16
C LYS A 163 2.78 5.16 -14.76
N LEU A 164 3.58 5.71 -13.84
CA LEU A 164 3.09 6.06 -12.50
C LEU A 164 2.05 7.18 -12.58
N LEU A 165 2.29 8.20 -13.42
CA LEU A 165 1.34 9.29 -13.63
C LEU A 165 0.04 8.83 -14.29
N GLU A 166 0.10 7.88 -15.24
CA GLU A 166 -1.09 7.25 -15.83
C GLU A 166 -1.89 6.48 -14.77
N THR A 167 -1.21 5.64 -13.98
CA THR A 167 -1.83 4.91 -12.86
C THR A 167 -2.45 5.86 -11.84
N ALA A 168 -1.78 6.97 -11.51
CA ALA A 168 -2.31 8.00 -10.63
C ALA A 168 -3.58 8.67 -11.18
N GLY A 169 -3.65 8.85 -12.51
CA GLY A 169 -4.86 9.31 -13.19
C GLY A 169 -6.04 8.34 -12.96
N GLU A 170 -5.83 7.05 -13.20
CA GLU A 170 -6.85 6.01 -13.01
C GLU A 170 -7.28 5.90 -11.54
N VAL A 171 -6.33 5.91 -10.60
CA VAL A 171 -6.59 5.91 -9.15
C VAL A 171 -7.44 7.12 -8.75
N LYS A 172 -7.13 8.30 -9.30
CA LYS A 172 -7.89 9.53 -9.04
C LYS A 172 -9.30 9.45 -9.60
N GLU A 173 -9.49 8.89 -10.79
CA GLU A 173 -10.83 8.67 -11.37
C GLU A 173 -11.65 7.70 -10.54
N LEU A 174 -11.07 6.60 -10.07
CA LEU A 174 -11.77 5.70 -9.15
C LEU A 174 -12.15 6.44 -7.87
N CYS A 175 -11.21 7.18 -7.26
CA CYS A 175 -11.48 7.96 -6.07
C CYS A 175 -12.61 8.98 -6.26
N ARG A 176 -12.75 9.60 -7.43
CA ARG A 176 -13.86 10.54 -7.73
C ARG A 176 -15.23 9.86 -7.72
N LYS A 177 -15.31 8.58 -8.12
CA LYS A 177 -16.55 7.79 -8.06
C LYS A 177 -16.96 7.45 -6.62
N PHE A 178 -16.02 7.47 -5.68
CA PHE A 178 -16.22 7.16 -4.26
C PHE A 178 -15.81 8.36 -3.37
N PRO A 179 -16.58 9.46 -3.36
CA PRO A 179 -16.22 10.66 -2.60
C PRO A 179 -16.15 10.39 -1.09
N VAL A 180 -15.38 11.23 -0.38
CA VAL A 180 -15.34 11.21 1.09
C VAL A 180 -16.69 11.72 1.60
N LYS A 181 -17.26 11.00 2.56
CA LYS A 181 -18.51 11.39 3.24
C LYS A 181 -18.22 12.38 4.37
#